data_AF-A0A2G3K308-F1
#
_entry.id   AF-A0A2G3K308-F1
#
_cell.length_a   1.000
_cell.length_b   1.000
_cell.length_c   1.000
_cell.angle_alpha   90.00
_cell.angle_beta   90.00
_cell.angle_gamma   90.00
#
_symmetry.space_group_name_H-M   'P 1'
#
loop_
_entity.id
_entity.type
_entity.pdbx_description
1 polymer ?
#
loop_
_entity_poly.entity_id
_entity_poly.type
_entity_poly.pdbx_seq_one_letter_code
_entity_poly.pdbx_strand_id
1 'polypeptide(L)'
;MVNGAFFIQVGIIIIFFLNPETLNSTSQYLYTDSLSQSVQEATIGFRLIGVGIANFGGGIIFGLYLLSLTAFMVHDKQRINFTFTLWWLLVALISFLIARSSLVAIFLSLLYILLKGRREFIKFISQLILVIFIFLLLVMSTTDVSALLDSDIIRWGFEFLFSYFEAGEATTASTEHLLTMYILPDNHLTYIFGDGRFFDPVKGEYYMNTDVGYLRLIFYVGIIGMITFIQFVWTITTGICLPKSFLSKIPYYFFIFLIISNLKGFVDATQFFGIFLAFVYMKRVGAIAWQK
;
A
#
# COMPACT_ATOMS: atom_id res chain seq x y z
N MET A 1 -5.60 14.57 15.60
CA MET A 1 -6.23 13.25 15.77
C MET A 1 -5.74 12.26 14.72
N VAL A 2 -5.97 12.48 13.41
CA VAL A 2 -5.43 11.60 12.33
C VAL A 2 -3.90 11.46 12.37
N ASN A 3 -3.16 12.57 12.50
CA ASN A 3 -1.70 12.50 12.63
C ASN A 3 -1.27 11.73 13.89
N GLY A 4 -2.02 11.83 14.99
CA GLY A 4 -1.69 11.16 16.26
C GLY A 4 -1.81 9.64 16.14
N ALA A 5 -2.88 9.14 15.51
CA ALA A 5 -3.05 7.71 15.27
C ALA A 5 -1.95 7.15 14.35
N PHE A 6 -1.60 7.89 13.29
CA PHE A 6 -0.47 7.53 12.43
C PHE A 6 0.85 7.45 13.21
N PHE A 7 1.16 8.44 14.05
CA PHE A 7 2.40 8.44 14.83
C PHE A 7 2.45 7.33 15.87
N ILE A 8 1.32 7.05 16.52
CA ILE A 8 1.20 5.91 17.42
C ILE A 8 1.49 4.62 16.66
N GLN A 9 0.91 4.45 15.46
CA GLN A 9 1.13 3.25 14.65
C GLN A 9 2.58 3.12 14.17
N VAL A 10 3.20 4.21 13.72
CA VAL A 10 4.63 4.21 13.35
C VAL A 10 5.50 3.87 14.56
N GLY A 11 5.19 4.42 15.74
CA GLY A 11 5.88 4.07 16.98
C GLY A 11 5.76 2.58 17.32
N ILE A 12 4.56 2.01 17.21
CA ILE A 12 4.31 0.58 17.42
C ILE A 12 5.09 -0.28 16.43
N ILE A 13 5.10 0.09 15.14
CA ILE A 13 5.86 -0.59 14.09
C ILE A 13 7.35 -0.60 14.41
N ILE A 14 7.90 0.53 14.85
CA ILE A 14 9.32 0.64 15.22
C ILE A 14 9.62 -0.23 16.45
N ILE A 15 8.74 -0.24 17.46
CA ILE A 15 8.91 -1.10 18.64
C ILE A 15 8.90 -2.57 18.25
N PHE A 16 7.97 -3.00 17.40
CA PHE A 16 7.89 -4.39 16.92
C PHE A 16 9.11 -4.77 16.08
N PHE A 17 9.63 -3.85 15.27
CA PHE A 17 10.84 -4.07 14.48
C PHE A 17 12.09 -4.20 15.34
N LEU A 18 12.24 -3.36 16.38
CA LEU A 18 13.39 -3.40 17.28
C LEU A 18 13.32 -4.54 18.30
N ASN A 19 12.11 -5.01 18.63
CA ASN A 19 11.89 -6.10 19.58
C ASN A 19 10.89 -7.14 19.02
N PRO A 20 11.38 -8.13 18.25
CA PRO A 20 10.55 -9.19 17.69
C PRO A 20 9.84 -10.06 18.74
N GLU A 21 10.37 -10.17 19.96
CA GLU A 21 9.70 -10.92 21.05
C GLU A 21 8.40 -10.25 21.50
N THR A 22 8.36 -8.91 21.45
CA THR A 22 7.16 -8.13 21.74
C THR A 22 6.11 -8.35 20.65
N LEU A 23 6.53 -8.42 19.38
CA LEU A 23 5.65 -8.77 18.27
C LEU A 23 5.08 -10.19 18.45
N ASN A 24 5.92 -11.18 18.73
CA ASN A 24 5.49 -12.56 18.93
C ASN A 24 4.48 -12.67 20.09
N SER A 25 4.77 -12.04 21.23
CA SER A 25 3.88 -12.03 22.39
C SER A 25 2.54 -11.38 22.07
N THR A 26 2.54 -10.24 21.37
CA THR A 26 1.30 -9.53 20.99
C THR A 26 0.52 -10.31 19.93
N SER A 27 1.24 -11.00 19.03
CA SER A 27 0.65 -11.76 17.92
C SER A 27 -0.18 -12.94 18.40
N GLN A 28 0.22 -13.60 19.49
CA GLN A 28 -0.50 -14.73 20.10
C GLN A 28 -1.89 -14.33 20.63
N TYR A 29 -2.07 -13.06 21.02
CA TYR A 29 -3.36 -12.55 21.51
C TYR A 29 -4.22 -11.94 20.40
N LEU A 30 -3.63 -11.54 19.27
CA LEU A 30 -4.30 -10.76 18.22
C LEU A 30 -4.62 -11.57 16.94
N TYR A 31 -3.91 -12.66 16.68
CA TYR A 31 -4.00 -13.37 15.39
C TYR A 31 -4.40 -14.84 15.56
N THR A 32 -5.39 -15.28 14.79
CA THR A 32 -5.79 -16.69 14.63
C THR A 32 -4.91 -17.40 13.57
N ASP A 33 -4.93 -18.74 13.55
CA ASP A 33 -4.00 -19.66 12.84
C ASP A 33 -3.67 -19.40 11.35
N SER A 34 -4.42 -18.58 10.61
CA SER A 34 -4.08 -18.20 9.22
C SER A 34 -3.19 -16.95 9.13
N LEU A 35 -3.22 -16.06 10.14
CA LEU A 35 -2.35 -14.88 10.23
C LEU A 35 -1.00 -15.18 10.88
N SER A 36 -0.85 -16.33 11.54
CA SER A 36 0.43 -16.79 12.11
C SER A 36 1.48 -17.08 11.03
N GLN A 37 1.09 -17.50 9.82
CA GLN A 37 1.99 -17.60 8.65
C GLN A 37 2.50 -16.23 8.20
N SER A 38 1.64 -15.20 8.19
CA SER A 38 2.07 -13.83 7.86
C SER A 38 3.00 -13.22 8.91
N VAL A 39 2.80 -13.58 10.18
CA VAL A 39 3.70 -13.23 11.28
C VAL A 39 5.00 -14.01 11.15
N GLN A 40 4.97 -15.32 10.85
CA GLN A 40 6.18 -16.11 10.58
C GLN A 40 6.96 -15.57 9.37
N GLU A 41 6.31 -15.24 8.26
CA GLU A 41 6.94 -14.59 7.10
C GLU A 41 7.57 -13.24 7.46
N ALA A 42 7.00 -12.50 8.40
CA ALA A 42 7.55 -11.24 8.88
C ALA A 42 8.67 -11.42 9.91
N THR A 43 8.61 -12.47 10.72
CA THR A 43 9.65 -12.89 11.65
C THR A 43 10.84 -13.50 10.89
N ILE A 44 10.60 -14.10 9.73
CA ILE A 44 11.61 -14.68 8.82
C ILE A 44 12.11 -13.65 7.79
N GLY A 45 11.25 -12.76 7.31
CA GLY A 45 11.55 -11.73 6.33
C GLY A 45 11.11 -10.38 6.86
N PHE A 46 12.08 -9.48 7.06
CA PHE A 46 12.08 -8.17 7.72
C PHE A 46 10.99 -7.12 7.35
N ARG A 47 9.75 -7.54 7.11
CA ARG A 47 8.59 -6.70 6.87
C ARG A 47 8.21 -5.97 8.15
N LEU A 48 7.82 -4.71 7.98
CA LEU A 48 7.25 -3.95 9.09
C LEU A 48 5.82 -4.42 9.34
N ILE A 49 5.53 -4.92 10.55
CA ILE A 49 4.19 -5.23 11.02
C ILE A 49 3.77 -4.22 12.08
N GLY A 50 2.51 -3.78 12.02
CA GLY A 50 1.86 -3.02 13.08
C GLY A 50 0.64 -3.76 13.63
N VAL A 51 0.07 -3.27 14.73
CA VAL A 51 -1.18 -3.81 15.29
C VAL A 51 -2.31 -3.63 14.27
N GLY A 52 -2.94 -4.73 13.84
CA GLY A 52 -4.03 -4.74 12.86
C GLY A 52 -3.61 -4.38 11.43
N ILE A 53 -2.30 -4.33 11.16
CA ILE A 53 -1.70 -3.93 9.88
C ILE A 53 -0.69 -5.02 9.52
N ALA A 54 -1.15 -6.02 8.78
CA ALA A 54 -0.30 -7.08 8.26
C ALA A 54 -0.29 -7.05 6.72
N ASN A 55 0.91 -7.16 6.15
CA ASN A 55 1.17 -7.34 4.72
C ASN A 55 0.39 -6.36 3.81
N PHE A 56 -0.47 -6.92 2.95
CA PHE A 56 -1.10 -6.23 1.83
C PHE A 56 -2.07 -5.11 2.26
N GLY A 57 -2.94 -5.37 3.24
CA GLY A 57 -3.90 -4.38 3.72
C GLY A 57 -3.21 -3.18 4.37
N GLY A 58 -2.11 -3.43 5.06
CA GLY A 58 -1.28 -2.37 5.64
C GLY A 58 -0.65 -1.45 4.59
N GLY A 59 -0.11 -2.02 3.53
CA GLY A 59 0.42 -1.24 2.40
C GLY A 59 -0.65 -0.33 1.77
N ILE A 60 -1.90 -0.79 1.67
CA ILE A 60 -3.00 0.00 1.13
C ILE A 60 -3.33 1.18 2.05
N ILE A 61 -3.44 0.96 3.36
CA ILE A 61 -3.74 2.03 4.32
C ILE A 61 -2.64 3.10 4.29
N PHE A 62 -1.36 2.70 4.35
CA PHE A 62 -0.24 3.63 4.30
C PHE A 62 -0.11 4.30 2.92
N GLY A 63 -0.44 3.61 1.83
CA GLY A 63 -0.52 4.18 0.48
C GLY A 63 -1.61 5.25 0.35
N LEU A 64 -2.80 5.01 0.90
CA LEU A 64 -3.87 6.02 0.98
C LEU A 64 -3.46 7.23 1.82
N TYR A 65 -2.73 7.00 2.92
CA TYR A 65 -2.17 8.09 3.73
C TYR A 65 -1.12 8.90 2.96
N LEU A 66 -0.22 8.25 2.20
CA LEU A 66 0.76 8.93 1.35
C LEU A 66 0.09 9.83 0.31
N LEU A 67 -0.95 9.31 -0.36
CA LEU A 67 -1.74 10.07 -1.32
C LEU A 67 -2.46 11.25 -0.64
N SER A 68 -3.00 11.05 0.57
CA SER A 68 -3.65 12.11 1.37
C SER A 68 -2.67 13.19 1.85
N LEU A 69 -1.45 12.81 2.23
CA LEU A 69 -0.38 13.73 2.59
C LEU A 69 0.01 14.58 1.38
N THR A 70 0.18 13.94 0.22
CA THR A 70 0.53 14.63 -1.03
C THR A 70 -0.58 15.59 -1.44
N ALA A 71 -1.84 15.16 -1.30
CA ALA A 71 -3.04 15.94 -1.54
C ALA A 71 -3.09 17.28 -0.79
N PHE A 72 -2.87 17.21 0.53
CA PHE A 72 -2.84 18.37 1.44
C PHE A 72 -1.90 19.46 0.90
N MET A 73 -0.69 19.05 0.55
CA MET A 73 0.42 19.96 0.27
C MET A 73 0.30 20.58 -1.13
N VAL A 74 -0.37 19.87 -2.06
CA VAL A 74 -0.72 20.41 -3.37
C VAL A 74 -1.84 21.46 -3.24
N HIS A 75 -2.82 21.22 -2.37
CA HIS A 75 -3.99 22.09 -2.22
C HIS A 75 -3.72 23.39 -1.47
N ASP A 76 -2.96 23.36 -0.37
CA ASP A 76 -2.81 24.52 0.55
C ASP A 76 -1.97 25.68 -0.02
N LYS A 77 -1.70 25.70 -1.34
CA LYS A 77 -0.76 26.62 -2.02
C LYS A 77 0.63 26.70 -1.37
N GLN A 78 0.91 25.85 -0.39
CA GLN A 78 2.22 25.76 0.24
C GLN A 78 3.22 25.29 -0.82
N ARG A 79 4.36 25.97 -0.87
CA ARG A 79 5.47 25.54 -1.71
C ARG A 79 6.05 24.26 -1.14
N ILE A 80 6.50 23.37 -2.01
CA ILE A 80 7.20 22.16 -1.57
C ILE A 80 8.43 22.59 -0.76
N ASN A 81 8.45 22.21 0.52
CA ASN A 81 9.53 22.52 1.46
C ASN A 81 10.29 21.25 1.84
N PHE A 82 11.45 21.40 2.47
CA PHE A 82 12.28 20.27 2.84
C PHE A 82 11.59 19.32 3.83
N THR A 83 10.88 19.88 4.81
CA THR A 83 10.10 19.12 5.80
C THR A 83 9.06 18.21 5.15
N PHE A 84 8.38 18.67 4.09
CA PHE A 84 7.47 17.85 3.31
C PHE A 84 8.18 16.65 2.70
N THR A 85 9.28 16.89 2.02
CA THR A 85 10.02 15.86 1.31
C THR A 85 10.52 14.79 2.28
N LEU A 86 10.94 15.20 3.49
CA LEU A 86 11.28 14.28 4.57
C LEU A 86 10.07 13.44 5.02
N TRP A 87 8.92 14.07 5.28
CA TRP A 87 7.71 13.35 5.68
C TRP A 87 7.20 12.39 4.60
N TRP A 88 7.17 12.85 3.36
CA TRP A 88 6.79 12.03 2.21
C TRP A 88 7.72 10.82 2.09
N LEU A 89 9.04 11.03 2.22
CA LEU A 89 10.03 9.95 2.15
C LEU A 89 9.83 8.93 3.28
N LEU A 90 9.63 9.39 4.52
CA LEU A 90 9.39 8.51 5.67
C LEU A 90 8.15 7.64 5.47
N VAL A 91 7.03 8.25 5.04
CA VAL A 91 5.78 7.52 4.79
C VAL A 91 5.96 6.54 3.62
N ALA A 92 6.63 6.96 2.55
CA ALA A 92 6.90 6.13 1.39
C ALA A 92 7.75 4.90 1.78
N LEU A 93 8.83 5.09 2.54
CA LEU A 93 9.69 4.00 3.02
C LEU A 93 8.92 3.02 3.92
N ILE A 94 8.16 3.53 4.90
CA ILE A 94 7.35 2.68 5.78
C ILE A 94 6.32 1.89 4.94
N SER A 95 5.62 2.56 4.02
CA SER A 95 4.62 1.91 3.17
C SER A 95 5.22 0.79 2.29
N PHE A 96 6.45 1.01 1.79
CA PHE A 96 7.18 0.07 0.96
C PHE A 96 7.68 -1.15 1.76
N LEU A 97 8.20 -0.92 2.97
CA LEU A 97 8.69 -1.98 3.86
C LEU A 97 7.56 -2.82 4.46
N ILE A 98 6.35 -2.27 4.61
CA ILE A 98 5.15 -3.05 4.96
C ILE A 98 4.73 -3.91 3.78
N ALA A 99 4.60 -3.31 2.58
CA ALA A 99 4.29 -4.05 1.36
C ALA A 99 4.80 -3.36 0.09
N ARG A 100 5.50 -4.12 -0.75
CA ARG A 100 6.01 -3.65 -2.07
C ARG A 100 4.91 -3.17 -3.01
N SER A 101 3.66 -3.62 -2.84
CA SER A 101 2.51 -3.13 -3.61
C SER A 101 2.21 -1.65 -3.41
N SER A 102 2.73 -1.03 -2.34
CA SER A 102 2.64 0.41 -2.09
C SER A 102 3.42 1.26 -3.11
N LEU A 103 4.29 0.65 -3.95
CA LEU A 103 4.95 1.33 -5.06
C LEU A 103 3.96 2.04 -6.00
N VAL A 104 2.76 1.49 -6.17
CA VAL A 104 1.70 2.13 -6.96
C VAL A 104 1.27 3.46 -6.35
N ALA A 105 1.10 3.52 -5.02
CA ALA A 105 0.77 4.76 -4.33
C ALA A 105 1.91 5.79 -4.41
N ILE A 106 3.17 5.34 -4.28
CA ILE A 106 4.35 6.18 -4.44
C ILE A 106 4.36 6.81 -5.84
N PHE A 107 4.21 5.99 -6.89
CA PHE A 107 4.15 6.45 -8.27
C PHE A 107 3.02 7.45 -8.50
N LEU A 108 1.80 7.12 -8.06
CA LEU A 108 0.64 8.00 -8.18
C LEU A 108 0.83 9.35 -7.44
N SER A 109 1.50 9.33 -6.28
CA SER A 109 1.81 10.56 -5.54
C SER A 109 2.84 11.44 -6.26
N LEU A 110 3.86 10.85 -6.89
CA LEU A 110 4.83 11.58 -7.72
C LEU A 110 4.16 12.19 -8.94
N LEU A 111 3.29 11.43 -9.62
CA LEU A 111 2.48 11.93 -10.72
C LEU A 111 1.60 13.10 -10.27
N TYR A 112 1.03 13.03 -9.06
CA TYR A 112 0.24 14.12 -8.51
C TYR A 112 1.04 15.40 -8.28
N ILE A 113 2.27 15.28 -7.75
CA ILE A 113 3.20 16.41 -7.58
C ILE A 113 3.59 17.00 -8.94
N LEU A 114 3.83 16.16 -9.95
CA LEU A 114 4.14 16.60 -11.31
C LEU A 114 3.02 17.46 -11.90
N LEU A 115 1.75 17.06 -11.70
CA LEU A 115 0.60 17.83 -12.17
C LEU A 115 0.43 19.19 -11.47
N LYS A 116 0.98 19.39 -10.27
CA LYS A 116 1.04 20.72 -9.62
C LYS A 116 1.88 21.70 -10.43
N GLY A 117 2.94 21.20 -11.08
CA GLY A 117 3.78 21.98 -11.99
C GLY A 117 5.24 21.54 -11.98
N ARG A 118 5.88 21.66 -13.15
CA ARG A 118 7.27 21.23 -13.39
C ARG A 118 8.27 21.81 -12.39
N ARG A 119 8.12 23.09 -12.01
CA ARG A 119 9.02 23.75 -11.05
C ARG A 119 8.98 23.12 -9.66
N GLU A 120 7.78 22.84 -9.15
CA GLU A 120 7.60 22.21 -7.84
C GLU A 120 8.10 20.76 -7.87
N PHE A 121 7.83 20.03 -8.95
CA PHE A 121 8.35 18.67 -9.15
C PHE A 121 9.88 18.62 -9.16
N ILE A 122 10.55 19.50 -9.93
CA ILE A 122 12.03 19.56 -9.94
C ILE A 122 12.57 19.88 -8.55
N LYS A 123 11.95 20.83 -7.84
CA LYS A 123 12.35 21.18 -6.47
C LYS A 123 12.20 19.99 -5.52
N PHE A 124 11.09 19.26 -5.62
CA PHE A 124 10.84 18.05 -4.83
C PHE A 124 11.91 16.99 -5.10
N ILE A 125 12.16 16.66 -6.38
CA ILE A 125 13.16 15.68 -6.77
C ILE A 125 14.56 16.10 -6.32
N SER A 126 14.93 17.39 -6.44
CA SER A 126 16.22 17.87 -5.95
C SER A 126 16.39 17.70 -4.44
N GLN A 127 15.31 17.91 -3.67
CA GLN A 127 15.33 17.70 -2.22
C GLN A 127 15.41 16.21 -1.89
N LEU A 128 14.70 15.37 -2.63
CA LEU A 128 14.73 13.91 -2.46
C LEU A 128 16.14 13.35 -2.73
N ILE A 129 16.76 13.76 -3.84
CA ILE A 129 18.14 13.40 -4.19
C ILE A 129 19.11 13.87 -3.10
N LEU A 130 18.95 15.09 -2.59
CA LEU A 130 19.78 15.61 -1.51
C LEU A 130 19.66 14.76 -0.24
N VAL A 131 18.43 14.40 0.17
CA VAL A 131 18.21 13.56 1.36
C VAL A 131 18.80 12.17 1.17
N ILE A 132 18.58 11.54 0.02
CA ILE A 132 19.15 10.21 -0.30
C ILE A 132 20.68 10.29 -0.32
N PHE A 133 21.25 11.34 -0.92
CA PHE A 133 22.70 11.54 -0.97
C PHE A 133 23.31 11.69 0.43
N ILE A 134 22.71 12.51 1.29
CA ILE A 134 23.15 12.67 2.69
C ILE A 134 23.05 11.33 3.44
N PHE A 135 21.96 10.58 3.23
CA PHE A 135 21.77 9.27 3.85
C PHE A 135 22.86 8.29 3.40
N LEU A 136 23.14 8.20 2.09
CA LEU A 136 24.20 7.34 1.56
C LEU A 136 25.57 7.71 2.11
N LEU A 137 25.91 9.01 2.21
CA LEU A 137 27.17 9.44 2.81
C LEU A 137 27.30 9.01 4.27
N LEU A 138 26.21 9.09 5.04
CA LEU A 138 26.19 8.69 6.45
C LEU A 138 26.30 7.17 6.62
N VAL A 139 25.69 6.40 5.73
CA VAL A 139 25.82 4.94 5.69
C VAL A 139 27.24 4.53 5.33
N MET A 140 27.81 5.14 4.28
CA MET A 140 29.18 4.86 3.84
C MET A 140 30.25 5.24 4.88
N SER A 141 29.97 6.20 5.77
CA SER A 141 30.90 6.59 6.83
C SER A 141 30.85 5.71 8.07
N THR A 142 29.77 4.94 8.26
CA THR A 142 29.52 4.20 9.51
C THR A 142 29.48 2.68 9.34
N THR A 143 29.25 2.19 8.12
CA THR A 143 29.04 0.76 7.85
C THR A 143 29.81 0.29 6.63
N ASP A 144 30.26 -0.97 6.69
CA ASP A 144 30.78 -1.64 5.50
C ASP A 144 29.62 -1.85 4.51
N VAL A 145 29.74 -1.22 3.34
CA VAL A 145 28.72 -1.23 2.29
C VAL A 145 28.45 -2.66 1.81
N SER A 146 29.47 -3.52 1.80
CA SER A 146 29.31 -4.92 1.39
C SER A 146 28.38 -5.68 2.33
N ALA A 147 28.60 -5.54 3.64
CA ALA A 147 27.77 -6.14 4.67
C ALA A 147 26.32 -5.61 4.64
N LEU A 148 26.11 -4.34 4.26
CA LEU A 148 24.78 -3.78 4.11
C LEU A 148 24.04 -4.32 2.88
N LEU A 149 24.72 -4.44 1.74
CA LEU A 149 24.13 -5.01 0.51
C LEU A 149 23.79 -6.48 0.68
N ASP A 150 24.56 -7.20 1.48
CA ASP A 150 24.29 -8.59 1.84
C ASP A 150 23.25 -8.73 2.96
N SER A 151 22.77 -7.63 3.54
CA SER A 151 21.70 -7.70 4.52
C SER A 151 20.41 -8.21 3.86
N ASP A 152 19.78 -9.16 4.54
CA ASP A 152 18.53 -9.77 4.09
C ASP A 152 17.40 -8.75 3.88
N ILE A 153 17.42 -7.62 4.61
CA ILE A 153 16.47 -6.50 4.44
C ILE A 153 16.59 -5.89 3.05
N ILE A 154 17.82 -5.58 2.63
CA ILE A 154 18.10 -4.94 1.34
C ILE A 154 17.82 -5.94 0.22
N ARG A 155 18.25 -7.20 0.37
CA ARG A 155 17.96 -8.28 -0.58
C ARG A 155 16.47 -8.51 -0.75
N TRP A 156 15.69 -8.54 0.33
CA TRP A 156 14.23 -8.69 0.28
C TRP A 156 13.54 -7.47 -0.35
N GLY A 157 13.91 -6.26 0.07
CA GLY A 157 13.30 -5.01 -0.40
C GLY A 157 13.53 -4.80 -1.90
N PHE A 158 14.75 -5.08 -2.37
CA PHE A 158 15.18 -4.89 -3.76
C PHE A 158 15.30 -6.20 -4.54
N GLU A 159 14.60 -7.26 -4.13
CA GLU A 159 14.62 -8.59 -4.78
C GLU A 159 14.48 -8.49 -6.31
N PHE A 160 13.60 -7.61 -6.80
CA PHE A 160 13.41 -7.38 -8.23
C PHE A 160 14.65 -6.82 -8.96
N LEU A 161 15.46 -6.00 -8.28
CA LEU A 161 16.71 -5.49 -8.82
C LEU A 161 17.77 -6.59 -8.81
N PHE A 162 17.90 -7.32 -7.70
CA PHE A 162 18.87 -8.41 -7.60
C PHE A 162 18.57 -9.51 -8.63
N SER A 163 17.30 -9.94 -8.75
CA SER A 163 16.87 -10.89 -9.78
C SER A 163 17.20 -10.40 -11.19
N TYR A 164 16.98 -9.11 -11.48
CA TYR A 164 17.32 -8.54 -12.78
C TYR A 164 18.83 -8.57 -13.07
N PHE A 165 19.68 -8.27 -12.09
CA PHE A 165 21.13 -8.30 -12.26
C PHE A 165 21.72 -9.72 -12.28
N GLU A 166 21.12 -10.67 -11.56
CA GLU A 166 21.60 -12.06 -11.46
C GLU A 166 21.06 -12.96 -12.58
N ALA A 167 19.77 -12.84 -12.91
CA ALA A 167 19.06 -13.72 -13.84
C ALA A 167 18.60 -13.03 -15.14
N GLY A 168 18.70 -11.70 -15.23
CA GLY A 168 18.28 -10.93 -16.42
C GLY A 168 16.78 -10.63 -16.50
N GLU A 169 15.99 -11.10 -15.53
CA GLU A 169 14.53 -10.88 -15.47
C GLU A 169 14.16 -10.18 -14.15
N ALA A 170 13.33 -9.15 -14.21
CA ALA A 170 12.88 -8.41 -13.03
C ALA A 170 11.70 -9.12 -12.36
N THR A 171 11.92 -10.32 -11.83
CA THR A 171 10.91 -11.12 -11.13
C THR A 171 11.06 -11.06 -9.61
N THR A 172 9.98 -11.41 -8.90
CA THR A 172 10.05 -11.67 -7.46
C THR A 172 9.29 -12.95 -7.17
N ALA A 173 9.66 -13.68 -6.11
CA ALA A 173 8.96 -14.89 -5.68
C ALA A 173 7.46 -14.63 -5.49
N SER A 174 7.11 -13.45 -4.96
CA SER A 174 5.70 -13.04 -4.78
C SER A 174 4.98 -12.72 -6.09
N THR A 175 5.68 -12.33 -7.15
CA THR A 175 5.09 -12.03 -8.46
C THR A 175 4.91 -13.31 -9.26
N GLU A 176 5.92 -14.19 -9.27
CA GLU A 176 5.84 -15.48 -9.96
C GLU A 176 4.77 -16.37 -9.34
N HIS A 177 4.70 -16.43 -8.02
CA HIS A 177 3.63 -17.14 -7.32
C HIS A 177 2.25 -16.51 -7.61
N LEU A 178 2.15 -15.18 -7.70
CA LEU A 178 0.87 -14.56 -8.05
C LEU A 178 0.43 -14.91 -9.48
N LEU A 179 1.36 -15.01 -10.42
CA LEU A 179 1.05 -15.35 -11.82
C LEU A 179 0.47 -16.76 -11.95
N THR A 180 0.93 -17.73 -11.14
CA THR A 180 0.35 -19.09 -11.13
C THR A 180 -1.07 -19.13 -10.55
N MET A 181 -1.47 -18.10 -9.79
CA MET A 181 -2.80 -17.96 -9.19
C MET A 181 -3.83 -17.31 -10.12
N TYR A 182 -3.46 -16.92 -11.35
CA TYR A 182 -4.40 -16.42 -12.35
C TYR A 182 -5.20 -17.56 -13.00
N ILE A 183 -6.07 -18.17 -12.21
CA ILE A 183 -6.93 -19.28 -12.62
C ILE A 183 -8.29 -18.71 -12.98
N LEU A 184 -8.67 -18.88 -14.24
CA LEU A 184 -9.95 -18.42 -14.77
C LEU A 184 -11.05 -19.48 -14.52
N PRO A 185 -12.31 -19.07 -14.31
CA PRO A 185 -13.41 -20.02 -14.25
C PRO A 185 -13.56 -20.83 -15.54
N ASP A 186 -13.79 -22.14 -15.41
CA ASP A 186 -14.03 -23.04 -16.55
C ASP A 186 -15.49 -22.99 -17.04
N ASN A 187 -16.41 -22.49 -16.22
CA ASN A 187 -17.85 -22.46 -16.51
C ASN A 187 -18.36 -21.03 -16.71
N HIS A 188 -19.12 -20.82 -17.79
CA HIS A 188 -19.78 -19.55 -18.09
C HIS A 188 -20.76 -19.09 -16.99
N LEU A 189 -21.39 -20.01 -16.26
CA LEU A 189 -22.29 -19.66 -15.16
C LEU A 189 -21.54 -19.02 -13.98
N THR A 190 -20.33 -19.49 -13.69
CA THR A 190 -19.46 -18.93 -12.65
C THR A 190 -19.05 -17.50 -13.00
N TYR A 191 -18.83 -17.19 -14.28
CA TYR A 191 -18.59 -15.80 -14.69
C TYR A 191 -19.79 -14.88 -14.44
N ILE A 192 -21.03 -15.37 -14.54
CA ILE A 192 -22.21 -14.50 -14.42
C ILE A 192 -22.61 -14.32 -12.95
N PHE A 193 -22.73 -15.43 -12.22
CA PHE A 193 -23.28 -15.45 -10.86
C PHE A 193 -22.24 -15.73 -9.77
N GLY A 194 -21.07 -16.26 -10.14
CA GLY A 194 -20.13 -16.85 -9.19
C GLY A 194 -20.63 -18.19 -8.64
N ASP A 195 -19.76 -18.84 -7.89
CA ASP A 195 -20.02 -20.09 -7.18
C ASP A 195 -20.46 -19.86 -5.72
N GLY A 196 -20.52 -18.59 -5.26
CA GLY A 196 -20.86 -18.24 -3.89
C GLY A 196 -19.78 -18.60 -2.87
N ARG A 197 -18.56 -18.93 -3.31
CA ARG A 197 -17.45 -19.40 -2.47
C ARG A 197 -16.28 -18.43 -2.49
N PHE A 198 -15.96 -17.91 -1.31
CA PHE A 198 -14.78 -17.06 -1.11
C PHE A 198 -13.62 -17.85 -0.49
N PHE A 199 -13.95 -18.87 0.30
CA PHE A 199 -13.03 -19.85 0.88
C PHE A 199 -13.45 -21.25 0.46
N ASP A 200 -12.46 -22.15 0.37
CA ASP A 200 -12.71 -23.57 0.26
C ASP A 200 -13.28 -24.08 1.60
N PRO A 201 -14.49 -24.69 1.60
CA PRO A 201 -15.15 -25.10 2.85
C PRO A 201 -14.45 -26.26 3.56
N VAL A 202 -13.57 -27.00 2.87
CA VAL A 202 -12.86 -28.16 3.41
C VAL A 202 -11.46 -27.76 3.88
N LYS A 203 -10.74 -26.97 3.07
CA LYS A 203 -9.35 -26.59 3.35
C LYS A 203 -9.21 -25.31 4.16
N GLY A 204 -10.22 -24.43 4.16
CA GLY A 204 -10.14 -23.12 4.79
C GLY A 204 -9.25 -22.09 4.05
N GLU A 205 -8.64 -22.50 2.94
CA GLU A 205 -7.85 -21.65 2.04
C GLU A 205 -8.76 -20.86 1.10
N TYR A 206 -8.20 -19.94 0.31
CA TYR A 206 -9.01 -19.25 -0.70
C TYR A 206 -9.53 -20.22 -1.74
N TYR A 207 -10.78 -20.02 -2.14
CA TYR A 207 -11.40 -20.85 -3.16
C TYR A 207 -10.60 -20.76 -4.47
N MET A 208 -10.35 -21.91 -5.10
CA MET A 208 -9.46 -22.07 -6.27
C MET A 208 -8.01 -21.63 -6.04
N ASN A 209 -7.55 -21.52 -4.79
CA ASN A 209 -6.18 -21.15 -4.42
C ASN A 209 -5.69 -19.85 -5.10
N THR A 210 -6.60 -18.89 -5.32
CA THR A 210 -6.27 -17.62 -5.94
C THR A 210 -6.26 -16.48 -4.94
N ASP A 211 -5.13 -15.77 -4.86
CA ASP A 211 -5.00 -14.55 -4.05
C ASP A 211 -5.50 -13.29 -4.78
N VAL A 212 -5.73 -13.38 -6.09
CA VAL A 212 -6.08 -12.24 -6.96
C VAL A 212 -7.47 -11.70 -6.60
N GLY A 213 -7.54 -10.42 -6.23
CA GLY A 213 -8.78 -9.80 -5.74
C GLY A 213 -9.96 -9.88 -6.70
N TYR A 214 -9.73 -9.61 -7.99
CA TYR A 214 -10.80 -9.72 -9.00
C TYR A 214 -11.27 -11.14 -9.23
N LEU A 215 -10.36 -12.12 -9.27
CA LEU A 215 -10.75 -13.52 -9.46
C LEU A 215 -11.56 -14.01 -8.27
N ARG A 216 -11.18 -13.64 -7.05
CA ARG A 216 -11.98 -13.94 -5.85
C ARG A 216 -13.38 -13.35 -5.92
N LEU A 217 -13.53 -12.12 -6.42
CA LEU A 217 -14.84 -11.51 -6.63
C LEU A 217 -15.64 -12.25 -7.71
N ILE A 218 -15.01 -12.63 -8.82
CA ILE A 218 -15.67 -13.38 -9.90
C ILE A 218 -16.12 -14.75 -9.41
N PHE A 219 -15.27 -15.51 -8.73
CA PHE A 219 -15.65 -16.81 -8.16
C PHE A 219 -16.73 -16.70 -7.07
N TYR A 220 -16.80 -15.57 -6.35
CA TYR A 220 -17.78 -15.40 -5.30
C TYR A 220 -19.15 -14.94 -5.83
N VAL A 221 -19.19 -13.87 -6.62
CA VAL A 221 -20.43 -13.17 -7.03
C VAL A 221 -20.51 -12.89 -8.53
N GLY A 222 -19.58 -13.44 -9.32
CA GLY A 222 -19.51 -13.24 -10.76
C GLY A 222 -19.06 -11.84 -11.17
N ILE A 223 -19.01 -11.62 -12.48
CA ILE A 223 -18.65 -10.36 -13.12
C ILE A 223 -19.66 -9.26 -12.75
N ILE A 224 -20.94 -9.59 -12.60
CA ILE A 224 -21.97 -8.60 -12.22
C ILE A 224 -21.67 -8.05 -10.81
N GLY A 225 -21.37 -8.94 -9.86
CA GLY A 225 -20.95 -8.54 -8.52
C GLY A 225 -19.64 -7.77 -8.52
N MET A 226 -18.66 -8.18 -9.33
CA MET A 226 -17.40 -7.46 -9.50
C MET A 226 -17.61 -6.03 -10.04
N ILE A 227 -18.45 -5.84 -11.06
CA ILE A 227 -18.78 -4.51 -11.59
C ILE A 227 -19.48 -3.67 -10.53
N THR A 228 -20.41 -4.26 -9.78
CA THR A 228 -21.11 -3.58 -8.68
C THR A 228 -20.11 -3.14 -7.59
N PHE A 229 -19.12 -3.98 -7.28
CA PHE A 229 -18.04 -3.63 -6.36
C PHE A 229 -17.20 -2.45 -6.88
N ILE A 230 -16.82 -2.45 -8.16
CA ILE A 230 -16.09 -1.33 -8.77
C ILE A 230 -16.91 -0.04 -8.70
N GLN A 231 -18.21 -0.11 -8.99
CA GLN A 231 -19.13 1.02 -8.87
C GLN A 231 -19.27 1.51 -7.42
N PHE A 232 -19.28 0.60 -6.45
CA PHE A 232 -19.28 0.93 -5.03
C PHE A 232 -18.00 1.68 -4.63
N VAL A 233 -16.83 1.17 -5.04
CA VAL A 233 -15.53 1.85 -4.79
C VAL A 233 -15.53 3.23 -5.43
N TRP A 234 -16.01 3.36 -6.67
CA TRP A 234 -16.17 4.64 -7.36
C TRP A 234 -17.06 5.60 -6.58
N THR A 235 -18.22 5.14 -6.11
CA THR A 235 -19.20 5.95 -5.39
C THR A 235 -18.64 6.43 -4.06
N ILE A 236 -17.98 5.57 -3.30
CA ILE A 236 -17.34 5.97 -2.04
C ILE A 236 -16.23 6.98 -2.28
N THR A 237 -15.38 6.71 -3.26
CA THR A 237 -14.22 7.57 -3.51
C THR A 237 -14.66 8.92 -4.07
N THR A 238 -15.44 8.94 -5.14
CA THR A 238 -15.78 10.15 -5.91
C THR A 238 -17.16 10.73 -5.59
N GLY A 239 -18.14 9.91 -5.26
CA GLY A 239 -19.54 10.31 -5.06
C GLY A 239 -19.78 11.05 -3.74
N ILE A 240 -18.94 10.86 -2.73
CA ILE A 240 -19.10 11.50 -1.42
C ILE A 240 -18.54 12.94 -1.39
N CYS A 241 -17.56 13.24 -2.24
CA CYS A 241 -16.74 14.45 -2.13
C CYS A 241 -16.63 15.19 -3.47
N LEU A 242 -16.88 16.49 -3.45
CA LEU A 242 -16.63 17.35 -4.61
C LEU A 242 -15.21 17.93 -4.56
N PRO A 243 -14.39 17.72 -5.61
CA PRO A 243 -13.10 18.39 -5.72
C PRO A 243 -13.34 19.90 -5.93
N LYS A 244 -12.68 20.74 -5.13
CA LYS A 244 -12.79 22.21 -5.24
C LYS A 244 -12.00 22.81 -6.41
N SER A 245 -11.00 22.07 -6.92
CA SER A 245 -10.13 22.47 -8.03
C SER A 245 -9.63 21.26 -8.83
N PHE A 246 -9.13 21.48 -10.04
CA PHE A 246 -8.47 20.42 -10.84
C PHE A 246 -7.28 19.80 -10.07
N LEU A 247 -6.60 20.61 -9.26
CA LEU A 247 -5.54 20.22 -8.33
C LEU A 247 -6.05 19.57 -7.03
N SER A 248 -7.32 19.16 -6.98
CA SER A 248 -7.94 18.44 -5.85
C SER A 248 -8.60 17.12 -6.27
N LYS A 249 -8.19 16.55 -7.42
CA LYS A 249 -8.70 15.30 -8.00
C LYS A 249 -8.26 14.02 -7.25
N ILE A 250 -7.79 14.14 -6.01
CA ILE A 250 -7.33 13.02 -5.17
C ILE A 250 -8.31 11.86 -5.04
N PRO A 251 -9.64 12.07 -4.97
CA PRO A 251 -10.59 10.96 -5.00
C PRO A 251 -10.38 9.98 -6.17
N TYR A 252 -10.04 10.49 -7.36
CA TYR A 252 -9.75 9.65 -8.52
C TYR A 252 -8.44 8.88 -8.37
N TYR A 253 -7.43 9.44 -7.69
CA TYR A 253 -6.18 8.75 -7.40
C TYR A 253 -6.39 7.62 -6.39
N PHE A 254 -7.24 7.83 -5.38
CA PHE A 254 -7.66 6.74 -4.48
C PHE A 254 -8.37 5.63 -5.25
N PHE A 255 -9.32 5.99 -6.13
CA PHE A 255 -10.00 5.01 -6.96
C PHE A 255 -9.02 4.18 -7.81
N ILE A 256 -8.15 4.84 -8.58
CA ILE A 256 -7.14 4.18 -9.42
C ILE A 256 -6.22 3.29 -8.58
N PHE A 257 -5.76 3.78 -7.43
CA PHE A 257 -4.91 2.99 -6.53
C PHE A 257 -5.59 1.69 -6.09
N LEU A 258 -6.83 1.76 -5.61
CA LEU A 258 -7.57 0.61 -5.11
C LEU A 258 -7.91 -0.40 -6.21
N ILE A 259 -8.25 0.07 -7.41
CA ILE A 259 -8.51 -0.79 -8.57
C ILE A 259 -7.25 -1.54 -8.99
N ILE A 260 -6.09 -0.87 -9.01
CA ILE A 260 -4.81 -1.53 -9.30
C ILE A 260 -4.45 -2.51 -8.18
N SER A 261 -4.67 -2.16 -6.91
CA SER A 261 -4.40 -3.05 -5.78
C SER A 261 -5.18 -4.37 -5.88
N ASN A 262 -6.43 -4.34 -6.37
CA ASN A 262 -7.25 -5.54 -6.56
C ASN A 262 -6.70 -6.54 -7.60
N LEU A 263 -5.74 -6.15 -8.45
CA LEU A 263 -5.00 -7.09 -9.31
C LEU A 263 -4.08 -8.02 -8.52
N LYS A 264 -3.68 -7.62 -7.31
CA LYS A 264 -2.80 -8.42 -6.46
C LYS A 264 -3.53 -9.13 -5.34
N GLY A 265 -4.46 -8.44 -4.68
CA GLY A 265 -5.14 -8.96 -3.50
C GLY A 265 -6.48 -8.29 -3.31
N PHE A 266 -7.43 -9.00 -2.72
CA PHE A 266 -8.75 -8.44 -2.45
C PHE A 266 -8.66 -7.26 -1.47
N VAL A 267 -9.19 -6.12 -1.88
CA VAL A 267 -9.30 -4.92 -1.04
C VAL A 267 -10.60 -5.00 -0.23
N ASP A 268 -10.47 -5.32 1.06
CA ASP A 268 -11.60 -5.60 1.94
C ASP A 268 -12.18 -4.35 2.62
N ALA A 269 -13.31 -4.53 3.31
CA ALA A 269 -14.06 -3.48 4.00
C ALA A 269 -13.20 -2.65 4.98
N THR A 270 -12.22 -3.26 5.64
CA THR A 270 -11.35 -2.56 6.62
C THR A 270 -10.49 -1.49 5.96
N GLN A 271 -10.09 -1.67 4.71
CA GLN A 271 -9.30 -0.70 3.95
C GLN A 271 -10.15 0.52 3.53
N PHE A 272 -11.48 0.38 3.44
CA PHE A 272 -12.40 1.50 3.25
C PHE A 272 -12.51 2.39 4.50
N PHE A 273 -12.21 1.89 5.69
CA PHE A 273 -12.04 2.75 6.87
C PHE A 273 -10.82 3.67 6.72
N GLY A 274 -9.75 3.20 6.09
CA GLY A 274 -8.60 4.02 5.71
C GLY A 274 -8.99 5.16 4.76
N ILE A 275 -9.89 4.88 3.81
CA ILE A 275 -10.48 5.89 2.91
C ILE A 275 -11.31 6.92 3.70
N PHE A 276 -12.12 6.46 4.65
CA PHE A 276 -12.88 7.37 5.52
C PHE A 276 -11.97 8.30 6.33
N LEU A 277 -10.90 7.78 6.93
CA LEU A 277 -9.91 8.58 7.64
C LEU A 277 -9.21 9.58 6.71
N ALA A 278 -8.84 9.15 5.51
CA ALA A 278 -8.30 10.01 4.46
C ALA A 278 -9.27 11.15 4.12
N PHE A 279 -10.57 10.87 3.96
CA PHE A 279 -11.57 11.91 3.69
C PHE A 279 -11.81 12.86 4.86
N VAL A 280 -11.86 12.36 6.09
CA VAL A 280 -11.95 13.21 7.29
C VAL A 280 -10.75 14.15 7.37
N TYR A 281 -9.55 13.64 7.12
CA TYR A 281 -8.34 14.43 7.06
C TYR A 281 -8.43 15.51 5.97
N MET A 282 -8.80 15.12 4.76
CA MET A 282 -8.94 16.01 3.61
C MET A 282 -10.00 17.11 3.80
N LYS A 283 -11.14 16.78 4.42
CA LYS A 283 -12.19 17.75 4.77
C LYS A 283 -11.68 18.77 5.78
N ARG A 284 -11.02 18.31 6.86
CA ARG A 284 -10.50 19.18 7.92
C ARG A 284 -9.54 20.23 7.38
N VAL A 285 -8.81 19.87 6.34
CA VAL A 285 -7.80 20.69 5.69
C VAL A 285 -8.42 21.58 4.58
N GLY A 286 -9.70 21.38 4.29
CA GLY A 286 -10.44 22.17 3.30
C GLY A 286 -10.17 21.78 1.85
N ALA A 287 -9.46 20.66 1.61
CA ALA A 287 -9.10 20.20 0.27
C ALA A 287 -10.29 19.63 -0.53
N ILE A 288 -11.33 19.17 0.17
CA ILE A 288 -12.59 18.68 -0.41
C ILE A 288 -13.79 19.27 0.34
N ALA A 289 -14.94 19.31 -0.32
CA ALA A 289 -16.23 19.60 0.32
C ALA A 289 -17.16 18.38 0.19
N TRP A 290 -18.02 18.19 1.18
CA TRP A 290 -19.08 17.19 1.09
C TRP A 290 -20.14 17.69 0.12
N GLN A 291 -20.72 16.77 -0.65
CA GLN A 291 -21.94 17.06 -1.37
C GLN A 291 -23.03 17.41 -0.34
N LYS A 292 -23.78 18.48 -0.60
CA LYS A 292 -24.91 18.89 0.24
C LYS A 292 -26.11 18.01 -0.01
#